data_AF-A0A956PQV0-F1
#
_entry.id   AF-A0A956PQV0-F1
#
_cell.length_a   1.000
_cell.length_b   1.000
_cell.length_c   1.000
_cell.angle_alpha   90.00
_cell.angle_beta   90.00
_cell.angle_gamma   90.00
#
_symmetry.space_group_name_H-M   'P 1'
#
loop_
_entity.id
_entity.type
_entity.pdbx_description
1 polymer ?
#
loop_
_entity_poly.entity_id
_entity_poly.type
_entity_poly.pdbx_seq_one_letter_code
_entity_poly.pdbx_strand_id
1 'polypeptide(L)'
;MRRLTGLWLLAAFLFLIIPAAASTWRSTSGNIFNFQPNGGVTVYHPNGTQSQGTWWWITQNQQFGYNLQGFNGHATVTLQPRGGAVVQWPGQRSEHWTMVSDK
;
A
#
# COMPACT_ATOMS: atom_id res chain seq x y z
N MET A 1 53.45 -11.33 6.44
CA MET A 1 52.81 -10.64 5.30
C MET A 1 51.34 -11.02 5.31
N ARG A 2 50.42 -10.11 5.70
CA ARG A 2 49.35 -9.53 4.84
C ARG A 2 48.57 -10.61 4.06
N ARG A 3 47.25 -10.82 4.22
CA ARG A 3 46.15 -9.84 4.35
C ARG A 3 44.91 -10.45 5.03
N LEU A 4 44.27 -9.64 5.88
CA LEU A 4 42.83 -9.69 6.17
C LEU A 4 42.04 -9.60 4.85
N THR A 5 40.95 -10.36 4.70
CA THR A 5 39.67 -9.96 4.04
C THR A 5 38.86 -11.18 3.65
N GLY A 6 37.74 -11.42 4.32
CA GLY A 6 36.72 -12.37 3.87
C GLY A 6 35.40 -12.30 4.64
N LEU A 7 35.19 -11.21 5.38
CA LEU A 7 34.04 -11.00 6.26
C LEU A 7 33.17 -9.87 5.69
N TRP A 8 32.75 -9.97 4.43
CA TRP A 8 32.02 -8.88 3.75
C TRP A 8 31.03 -9.32 2.66
N LEU A 9 30.34 -10.46 2.80
CA LEU A 9 29.27 -10.82 1.85
C LEU A 9 28.00 -11.41 2.49
N LEU A 10 27.79 -11.19 3.80
CA LEU A 10 26.54 -11.56 4.49
C LEU A 10 25.76 -10.32 5.01
N ALA A 11 25.90 -9.18 4.32
CA ALA A 11 25.33 -7.89 4.73
C ALA A 11 24.50 -7.23 3.61
N ALA A 12 23.82 -8.01 2.77
CA ALA A 12 23.01 -7.48 1.66
C ALA A 12 21.57 -8.04 1.61
N PHE A 13 21.05 -8.53 2.73
CA PHE A 13 19.64 -8.93 2.87
C PHE A 13 18.96 -8.29 4.09
N LEU A 14 19.45 -7.13 4.52
CA LEU A 14 18.58 -6.17 5.21
C LEU A 14 17.66 -5.58 4.14
N PHE A 15 16.53 -6.26 3.89
CA PHE A 15 15.33 -5.55 3.50
C PHE A 15 15.22 -4.39 4.49
N LEU A 16 15.51 -3.17 4.03
CA LEU A 16 15.05 -1.98 4.70
C LEU A 16 13.54 -2.15 4.79
N ILE A 17 13.08 -2.61 5.95
CA ILE A 17 11.68 -2.59 6.33
C ILE A 17 11.40 -1.11 6.54
N ILE A 18 11.24 -0.37 5.44
CA ILE A 18 10.71 0.98 5.48
C ILE A 18 9.33 0.78 6.10
N PRO A 19 9.04 1.35 7.28
CA PRO A 19 7.71 1.25 7.86
C PRO A 19 6.74 1.85 6.84
N ALA A 20 6.05 0.98 6.11
CA ALA A 20 5.04 1.40 5.16
C ALA A 20 3.91 1.95 6.02
N ALA A 21 3.75 3.28 6.06
CA ALA A 21 2.75 3.94 6.91
C ALA A 21 1.36 3.37 6.59
N ALA A 22 0.94 2.45 7.44
CA ALA A 22 -0.27 1.68 7.30
C ALA A 22 -1.45 2.60 7.62
N SER A 23 -2.55 2.41 6.91
CA SER A 23 -3.70 3.30 7.06
C SER A 23 -4.98 2.59 6.66
N THR A 24 -6.09 3.09 7.20
CA THR A 24 -7.42 2.62 6.87
C THR A 24 -8.13 3.72 6.09
N TRP A 25 -8.70 3.37 4.93
CA TRP A 25 -9.40 4.30 4.05
C TRP A 25 -10.82 3.80 3.78
N ARG A 26 -11.75 4.75 3.62
CA ARG A 26 -13.10 4.48 3.18
C ARG A 26 -13.34 5.09 1.82
N SER A 27 -13.79 4.26 0.89
CA SER A 27 -14.23 4.70 -0.45
C SER A 27 -15.64 5.30 -0.43
N THR A 28 -15.97 6.09 -1.45
CA THR A 28 -17.32 6.60 -1.69
C THR A 28 -18.36 5.50 -1.88
N SER A 29 -17.97 4.33 -2.40
CA SER A 29 -18.81 3.15 -2.54
C SER A 29 -19.02 2.37 -1.23
N GLY A 30 -18.37 2.79 -0.14
CA GLY A 30 -18.53 2.22 1.19
C GLY A 30 -17.58 1.07 1.52
N ASN A 31 -16.69 0.67 0.60
CA ASN A 31 -15.62 -0.29 0.91
C ASN A 31 -14.61 0.32 1.89
N ILE A 32 -14.10 -0.50 2.81
CA ILE A 32 -13.04 -0.13 3.75
C ILE A 32 -11.76 -0.85 3.35
N PHE A 33 -10.69 -0.10 3.10
CA PHE A 33 -9.37 -0.59 2.75
C PHE A 33 -8.46 -0.50 3.95
N ASN A 34 -7.96 -1.63 4.44
CA ASN A 34 -7.04 -1.73 5.55
C ASN A 34 -5.66 -2.12 5.03
N PHE A 35 -4.77 -1.14 4.91
CA PHE A 35 -3.38 -1.33 4.50
C PHE A 35 -2.53 -1.67 5.72
N GLN A 36 -1.67 -2.68 5.59
CA GLN A 36 -0.89 -3.24 6.69
C GLN A 36 0.61 -2.97 6.47
N PRO A 37 1.42 -2.78 7.53
CA PRO A 37 2.85 -2.46 7.38
C PRO A 37 3.66 -3.53 6.64
N ASN A 38 3.17 -4.77 6.61
CA ASN A 38 3.77 -5.90 5.91
C ASN A 38 3.52 -5.89 4.38
N GLY A 39 2.90 -4.85 3.83
CA GLY A 39 2.56 -4.76 2.42
C GLY A 39 1.26 -5.47 2.02
N GLY A 40 0.49 -5.99 2.99
CA GLY A 40 -0.83 -6.57 2.75
C GLY A 40 -1.95 -5.52 2.73
N VAL A 41 -2.98 -5.74 1.91
CA VAL A 41 -4.24 -4.98 1.99
C VAL A 41 -5.41 -5.95 2.14
N THR A 42 -6.35 -5.58 3.00
CA THR A 42 -7.66 -6.24 3.12
C THR A 42 -8.75 -5.22 2.83
N VAL A 43 -9.69 -5.60 1.97
CA VAL A 43 -10.84 -4.77 1.61
C VAL A 43 -12.10 -5.41 2.19
N TYR A 44 -12.85 -4.66 2.98
CA TYR A 44 -14.15 -5.05 3.50
C TYR A 44 -15.24 -4.40 2.65
N HIS A 45 -16.07 -5.24 2.04
CA HIS A 45 -17.15 -4.79 1.17
C HIS A 45 -18.46 -4.57 1.95
N PRO A 46 -19.34 -3.66 1.53
CA PRO A 46 -20.63 -3.42 2.18
C PRO A 46 -21.53 -4.66 2.27
N ASN A 47 -21.35 -5.63 1.38
CA ASN A 47 -22.07 -6.90 1.37
C ASN A 47 -21.51 -7.95 2.36
N GLY A 48 -20.52 -7.58 3.18
CA GLY A 48 -19.90 -8.45 4.18
C GLY A 48 -18.78 -9.36 3.64
N THR A 49 -18.50 -9.34 2.33
CA THR A 49 -17.39 -10.09 1.74
C THR A 49 -16.05 -9.38 1.93
N GLN A 50 -14.95 -10.10 1.70
CA GLN A 50 -13.60 -9.57 1.81
C GLN A 50 -12.76 -9.91 0.58
N SER A 51 -11.92 -8.96 0.18
CA SER A 51 -10.86 -9.16 -0.82
C SER A 51 -9.49 -8.92 -0.18
N GLN A 52 -8.47 -9.60 -0.68
CA GLN A 52 -7.10 -9.47 -0.19
C GLN A 52 -6.16 -9.09 -1.32
N GLY A 53 -5.01 -8.52 -0.97
CA GLY A 53 -4.07 -8.02 -1.95
C GLY A 53 -2.75 -7.57 -1.35
N THR A 54 -1.96 -6.91 -2.19
CA THR A 54 -0.70 -6.28 -1.80
C THR A 54 -0.71 -4.79 -2.11
N TRP A 55 0.11 -4.03 -1.42
CA TRP A 55 0.31 -2.60 -1.64
C TRP A 55 1.77 -2.20 -1.43
N TRP A 56 2.14 -1.06 -2.01
CA TRP A 56 3.48 -0.50 -1.94
C TRP A 56 3.46 1.01 -2.13
N TRP A 57 4.43 1.71 -1.57
CA TRP A 57 4.65 3.12 -1.89
C TRP A 57 5.19 3.28 -3.32
N ILE A 58 4.60 4.20 -4.08
CA ILE A 58 5.16 4.69 -5.35
C ILE A 58 6.05 5.90 -5.03
N THR A 59 5.50 6.86 -4.30
CA THR A 59 6.20 8.01 -3.74
C THR A 59 5.82 8.15 -2.27
N GLN A 60 6.80 8.03 -1.38
CA GLN A 60 6.57 7.98 0.05
C GLN A 60 5.72 9.15 0.56
N ASN A 61 4.69 8.83 1.34
CA ASN A 61 3.73 9.80 1.92
C ASN A 61 2.96 10.65 0.90
N GLN A 62 2.98 10.29 -0.39
CA GLN A 62 2.25 11.02 -1.44
C GLN A 62 1.40 10.08 -2.29
N GLN A 63 1.97 8.95 -2.73
CA GLN A 63 1.31 8.03 -3.64
C GLN A 63 1.67 6.59 -3.33
N PHE A 64 0.67 5.72 -3.31
CA PHE A 64 0.86 4.28 -3.17
C PHE A 64 0.03 3.52 -4.18
N GLY A 65 0.52 2.34 -4.55
CA GLY A 65 -0.18 1.40 -5.41
C GLY A 65 -0.75 0.25 -4.60
N TYR A 66 -1.85 -0.34 -5.07
CA TYR A 66 -2.32 -1.63 -4.56
C TYR A 66 -2.91 -2.51 -5.66
N ASN A 67 -2.82 -3.81 -5.46
CA ASN A 67 -3.45 -4.81 -6.30
C ASN A 67 -4.24 -5.80 -5.44
N LEU A 68 -5.40 -6.24 -5.93
CA LEU A 68 -6.24 -7.24 -5.30
C LEU A 68 -6.10 -8.59 -6.02
N GLN A 69 -6.08 -9.67 -5.26
CA GLN A 69 -6.05 -11.02 -5.82
C GLN A 69 -7.26 -11.24 -6.73
N GLY A 70 -7.02 -11.81 -7.92
CA GLY A 70 -8.06 -12.05 -8.91
C GLY A 70 -8.41 -10.84 -9.80
N PHE A 71 -7.76 -9.68 -9.60
CA PHE A 71 -7.92 -8.51 -10.46
C PHE A 71 -6.67 -8.28 -11.31
N ASN A 72 -6.86 -8.02 -12.60
CA ASN A 72 -5.76 -7.68 -13.51
C ASN A 72 -5.51 -6.17 -13.46
N GLY A 73 -4.44 -5.76 -12.78
CA GLY A 73 -3.98 -4.38 -12.75
C GLY A 73 -3.54 -3.94 -11.36
N HIS A 74 -3.40 -2.64 -11.17
CA HIS A 74 -3.22 -2.02 -9.87
C HIS A 74 -3.93 -0.67 -9.86
N ALA A 75 -4.42 -0.26 -8.69
CA ALA A 75 -4.85 1.11 -8.50
C ALA A 75 -3.67 1.97 -8.03
N THR A 76 -3.69 3.23 -8.40
CA THR A 76 -2.85 4.28 -7.80
C THR A 76 -3.70 5.14 -6.89
N VAL A 77 -3.24 5.33 -5.66
CA VAL A 77 -3.85 6.20 -4.66
C VAL A 77 -2.95 7.42 -4.46
N THR A 78 -3.48 8.61 -4.70
CA THR A 78 -2.79 9.88 -4.47
C THR A 78 -3.38 10.56 -3.25
N LEU A 79 -2.54 10.78 -2.24
CA LEU A 79 -2.88 11.44 -1.00
C LEU A 79 -3.06 12.94 -1.21
N GLN A 80 -4.10 13.50 -0.59
CA GLN A 80 -4.37 14.92 -0.61
C GLN A 80 -4.03 15.56 0.75
N PRO A 81 -3.57 16.83 0.77
CA PRO A 81 -3.15 17.51 2.00
C PRO A 81 -4.20 17.62 3.12
N ARG A 82 -5.49 17.35 2.83
CA ARG A 82 -6.62 17.49 3.76
C ARG A 82 -7.20 16.15 4.24
N GLY A 83 -6.42 15.06 4.18
CA GLY A 83 -6.85 13.74 4.68
C GLY A 83 -7.77 12.95 3.72
N GLY A 84 -7.86 13.40 2.47
CA GLY A 84 -8.52 12.67 1.39
C GLY A 84 -7.51 11.96 0.48
N ALA A 85 -8.00 11.11 -0.41
CA ALA A 85 -7.20 10.55 -1.48
C ALA A 85 -8.01 10.47 -2.79
N VAL A 86 -7.33 10.54 -3.92
CA VAL A 86 -7.88 10.19 -5.23
C VAL A 86 -7.36 8.82 -5.62
N VAL A 87 -8.25 7.91 -5.99
CA VAL A 87 -7.90 6.56 -6.43
C VAL A 87 -8.23 6.40 -7.88
N GLN A 88 -7.28 5.85 -8.63
CA GLN A 88 -7.42 5.64 -10.05
C GLN A 88 -7.07 4.21 -10.42
N TRP A 89 -8.04 3.52 -11.01
CA TRP A 89 -7.83 2.27 -11.73
C TRP A 89 -7.69 2.55 -13.22
N PRO A 90 -6.76 1.89 -13.93
CA PRO A 90 -6.65 2.01 -15.38
C PRO A 90 -7.99 1.73 -16.07
N GLY A 91 -8.45 2.67 -16.90
CA GLY A 91 -9.71 2.55 -17.63
C GLY A 91 -10.98 2.76 -16.80
N GLN A 92 -10.88 3.13 -15.52
CA GLN A 92 -12.04 3.44 -14.68
C GLN A 92 -12.05 4.92 -14.27
N ARG A 93 -13.23 5.38 -13.85
CA ARG A 93 -13.39 6.71 -13.26
C ARG A 93 -12.65 6.77 -11.92
N SER A 94 -12.04 7.92 -11.64
CA SER A 94 -11.41 8.15 -10.35
C SER A 94 -12.43 8.15 -9.21
N GLU A 95 -12.03 7.59 -8.08
CA GLU A 95 -12.78 7.58 -6.83
C GLU A 95 -12.11 8.50 -5.80
N HIS A 96 -12.90 8.94 -4.82
CA HIS A 96 -12.41 9.72 -3.69
C HIS A 96 -12.53 8.92 -2.41
N TRP A 97 -11.45 8.87 -1.63
CA TRP A 97 -11.42 8.17 -0.36
C TRP A 97 -11.16 9.14 0.79
N THR A 98 -11.66 8.78 1.96
CA THR A 98 -11.42 9.51 3.22
C THR A 98 -10.65 8.61 4.16
N MET A 99 -9.62 9.16 4.81
CA MET A 99 -8.88 8.42 5.83
C MET A 99 -9.77 8.17 7.06
N VAL A 100 -9.77 6.94 7.54
CA VAL A 100 -10.48 6.51 8.75
C VAL A 100 -9.52 6.43 9.93
N SER A 101 -8.31 5.92 9.71
CA SER A 101 -7.23 5.92 10.70
C SER A 101 -5.86 5.85 10.04
N ASP A 102 -4.85 6.37 10.72
CA ASP A 102 -3.44 6.06 10.53
C ASP A 102 -2.99 4.97 11.54
N LYS A 103 -1.81 4.38 11.31
CA LYS A 103 -1.20 3.36 12.17
C LYS A 103 0.31 3.58 12.27
#